data_AF-A0A935YYJ8-F1
#
_entry.id   AF-A0A935YYJ8-F1
#
_cell.length_a   1.000
_cell.length_b   1.000
_cell.length_c   1.000
_cell.angle_alpha   90.00
_cell.angle_beta   90.00
_cell.angle_gamma   90.00
#
_symmetry.space_group_name_H-M   'P 1'
#
loop_
_entity.id
_entity.type
_entity.pdbx_description
1 polymer ?
#
loop_
_entity_poly.entity_id
_entity_poly.type
_entity_poly.pdbx_seq_one_letter_code
_entity_poly.pdbx_strand_id
1 'polypeptide(L)'
;MKLTLVENYYAGEAGITALRSVQGELNQAAQLEDWEKIRQLDAICASLIEKVIAANQEDKSTLVRALSELKGVYANLIIRCHQEMDVLEKVS
;
A
#
# COMPACT_ATOMS: atom_id res chain seq x y z
N MET A 1 -27.92 -6.25 14.77
CA MET A 1 -26.77 -5.51 15.36
C MET A 1 -25.47 -6.23 14.98
N LYS A 2 -24.93 -5.98 13.78
CA LYS A 2 -23.69 -6.67 13.33
C LYS A 2 -22.90 -5.96 12.20
N LEU A 3 -23.28 -4.74 11.80
CA LEU A 3 -22.63 -4.01 10.70
C LEU A 3 -21.69 -2.89 11.17
N THR A 4 -21.95 -2.29 12.33
CA THR A 4 -21.19 -1.13 12.86
C THR A 4 -19.79 -1.44 13.40
N LEU A 5 -19.42 -2.72 13.55
CA LEU A 5 -18.09 -3.11 14.08
C LEU A 5 -17.02 -3.26 12.98
N VAL A 6 -17.41 -3.50 11.72
CA VAL A 6 -16.45 -3.62 10.61
C VAL A 6 -16.07 -2.23 10.07
N GLU A 7 -16.98 -1.26 10.16
CA GLU A 7 -16.77 0.11 9.68
C GLU A 7 -15.60 0.83 10.40
N ASN A 8 -15.26 0.43 11.62
CA ASN A 8 -14.25 1.12 12.43
C ASN A 8 -12.81 0.61 12.26
N TYR A 9 -12.58 -0.52 11.58
CA TYR A 9 -11.23 -1.07 11.40
C TYR A 9 -10.37 -0.26 10.42
N TYR A 10 -11.02 0.52 9.55
CA TYR A 10 -10.35 1.28 8.49
C TYR A 10 -10.49 2.80 8.67
N ALA A 11 -11.19 3.23 9.73
CA ALA A 11 -11.32 4.64 10.10
C ALA A 11 -10.06 5.14 10.81
N GLY A 12 -9.68 6.40 10.55
CA GLY A 12 -8.57 7.08 11.21
C GLY A 12 -7.25 6.30 11.18
N GLU A 13 -6.56 6.26 12.32
CA GLU A 13 -5.25 5.61 12.45
C GLU A 13 -5.25 4.10 12.24
N ALA A 14 -6.39 3.42 12.41
CA ALA A 14 -6.47 1.98 12.17
C ALA A 14 -6.29 1.67 10.68
N GLY A 15 -6.95 2.46 9.81
CA GLY A 15 -6.76 2.39 8.35
C GLY A 15 -5.34 2.73 7.93
N ILE A 16 -4.74 3.76 8.54
CA ILE A 16 -3.34 4.15 8.26
C ILE A 16 -2.37 3.05 8.70
N THR A 17 -2.59 2.42 9.84
CA THR A 17 -1.75 1.34 10.34
C THR A 17 -1.81 0.12 9.44
N ALA A 18 -3.00 -0.23 8.94
CA ALA A 18 -3.15 -1.31 7.97
C ALA A 18 -2.40 -1.02 6.66
N LEU A 19 -2.48 0.22 6.15
CA LEU A 19 -1.73 0.63 4.95
C LEU A 19 -0.21 0.53 5.16
N ARG A 20 0.28 0.97 6.32
CA ARG A 20 1.70 0.86 6.69
C ARG A 20 2.18 -0.58 6.80
N SER A 21 1.33 -1.50 7.26
CA SER A 21 1.66 -2.93 7.29
C SER A 21 1.87 -3.48 5.87
N VAL A 22 0.94 -3.21 4.96
CA VAL A 22 1.04 -3.65 3.55
C VAL A 22 2.26 -3.02 2.88
N GLN A 23 2.56 -1.75 3.16
CA GLN A 23 3.77 -1.08 2.69
C GLN A 23 5.05 -1.78 3.18
N GLY A 24 5.11 -2.15 4.45
CA GLY A 24 6.23 -2.89 5.02
C GLY A 24 6.46 -4.21 4.29
N GLU A 25 5.39 -4.97 4.03
CA GLU A 25 5.45 -6.22 3.30
C GLU A 25 5.84 -6.04 1.83
N LEU A 26 5.34 -5.01 1.15
CA LEU A 26 5.72 -4.68 -0.23
C LEU A 26 7.20 -4.34 -0.33
N ASN A 27 7.72 -3.55 0.61
CA ASN A 27 9.15 -3.23 0.64
C ASN A 27 10.00 -4.48 0.89
N GLN A 28 9.56 -5.37 1.76
CA GLN A 28 10.26 -6.63 2.02
C GLN A 28 10.23 -7.56 0.80
N ALA A 29 9.06 -7.71 0.16
CA ALA A 29 8.93 -8.51 -1.05
C ALA A 29 9.79 -7.95 -2.20
N ALA A 30 9.86 -6.62 -2.32
CA ALA A 30 10.73 -5.94 -3.28
C ALA A 30 12.22 -6.14 -2.98
N GLN A 31 12.64 -6.20 -1.70
CA GLN A 31 14.02 -6.53 -1.34
C GLN A 31 14.40 -7.97 -1.65
N LEU A 32 13.43 -8.88 -1.65
CA LEU A 32 13.62 -10.31 -1.94
C LEU A 32 13.33 -10.66 -3.41
N GLU A 33 13.01 -9.66 -4.24
CA GLU A 33 12.57 -9.85 -5.63
C GLU A 33 11.39 -10.83 -5.79
N ASP A 34 10.53 -10.91 -4.78
CA ASP A 34 9.36 -11.78 -4.79
C ASP A 34 8.23 -11.12 -5.57
N TRP A 35 8.35 -11.14 -6.90
CA TRP A 35 7.43 -10.47 -7.82
C TRP A 35 6.00 -11.04 -7.76
N GLU A 36 5.85 -12.30 -7.39
CA GLU A 36 4.53 -12.89 -7.20
C GLU A 36 3.85 -12.33 -5.96
N LYS A 37 4.58 -12.27 -4.83
CA LYS A 37 4.07 -11.66 -3.61
C LYS A 37 3.77 -10.18 -3.78
N ILE A 38 4.59 -9.44 -4.54
CA ILE A 38 4.31 -8.03 -4.88
C ILE A 38 2.97 -7.89 -5.60
N ARG A 39 2.68 -8.74 -6.60
CA ARG A 39 1.38 -8.71 -7.30
C ARG A 39 0.20 -9.00 -6.39
N GLN A 40 0.34 -9.96 -5.47
CA GLN A 40 -0.70 -10.29 -4.50
C GLN A 40 -0.94 -9.13 -3.52
N LEU A 41 0.14 -8.55 -2.99
CA LEU A 41 0.09 -7.42 -2.07
C LEU A 41 -0.46 -6.15 -2.73
N ASP A 42 -0.19 -5.93 -4.02
CA ASP A 42 -0.74 -4.81 -4.80
C ASP A 42 -2.27 -4.89 -4.89
N ALA A 43 -2.81 -6.08 -5.21
CA ALA A 43 -4.25 -6.32 -5.23
C ALA A 43 -4.91 -6.13 -3.85
N ILE A 44 -4.23 -6.55 -2.77
CA ILE A 44 -4.67 -6.32 -1.40
C ILE A 44 -4.66 -4.83 -1.06
N CYS A 45 -3.62 -4.11 -1.49
CA CYS A 45 -3.48 -2.67 -1.28
C CYS A 45 -4.64 -1.90 -1.92
N ALA A 46 -5.01 -2.24 -3.16
CA ALA A 46 -6.16 -1.64 -3.86
C ALA A 46 -7.47 -1.79 -3.05
N SER A 47 -7.79 -3.01 -2.59
CA SER A 47 -8.99 -3.25 -1.79
C SER A 47 -8.95 -2.55 -0.43
N LEU A 48 -7.77 -2.46 0.20
CA LEU A 48 -7.60 -1.77 1.47
C LEU A 48 -7.84 -0.25 1.34
N ILE A 49 -7.35 0.36 0.27
CA ILE A 49 -7.56 1.79 -0.01
C ILE A 49 -9.05 2.09 -0.18
N GLU A 50 -9.78 1.28 -0.94
CA GLU A 50 -11.23 1.48 -1.11
C GLU A 50 -11.96 1.48 0.24
N LYS A 51 -11.57 0.57 1.15
CA LYS A 51 -12.13 0.49 2.51
C LYS A 51 -11.76 1.69 3.38
N VAL A 52 -10.51 2.16 3.31
CA VAL A 52 -10.07 3.38 4.03
C VAL A 52 -10.77 4.61 3.47
N ILE A 53 -10.97 4.71 2.16
CA ILE A 53 -11.71 5.81 1.54
C ILE A 53 -13.16 5.80 2.01
N ALA A 54 -13.83 4.65 1.94
CA ALA A 54 -15.21 4.51 2.38
C ALA A 54 -15.39 4.86 3.86
N ALA A 55 -14.44 4.47 4.72
CA ALA A 55 -14.49 4.72 6.16
C ALA A 55 -14.14 6.16 6.58
N ASN A 56 -13.52 6.96 5.70
CA ASN A 56 -13.03 8.31 6.04
C ASN A 56 -13.54 9.41 5.08
N GLN A 57 -14.70 9.21 4.43
CA GLN A 57 -15.23 10.18 3.43
C GLN A 57 -15.37 11.60 3.98
N GLU A 58 -15.71 11.76 5.26
CA GLU A 58 -15.86 13.06 5.92
C GLU A 58 -14.56 13.61 6.52
N ASP A 59 -13.54 12.75 6.70
CA ASP A 59 -12.22 13.14 7.20
C ASP A 59 -11.18 13.21 6.07
N LYS A 60 -11.22 14.34 5.37
CA LYS A 60 -10.29 14.64 4.27
C LYS A 60 -8.82 14.61 4.69
N SER A 61 -8.50 14.85 5.97
CA SER A 61 -7.12 14.87 6.45
C SER A 61 -6.54 13.45 6.51
N THR A 62 -7.33 12.49 6.99
CA THR A 62 -6.97 11.07 6.99
C THR A 62 -6.84 10.53 5.56
N LEU A 63 -7.71 10.95 4.63
CA LEU A 63 -7.60 10.57 3.21
C LEU A 63 -6.31 11.09 2.56
N VAL A 64 -5.96 12.36 2.78
CA VAL A 64 -4.71 12.94 2.26
C VAL A 64 -3.49 12.20 2.81
N ARG A 65 -3.52 11.83 4.09
CA ARG A 65 -2.43 11.06 4.71
C ARG A 65 -2.34 9.65 4.12
N ALA A 66 -3.45 8.93 3.99
CA ALA A 66 -3.50 7.61 3.37
C ALA A 66 -2.95 7.63 1.93
N LEU A 67 -3.36 8.61 1.12
CA LEU A 67 -2.87 8.79 -0.25
C LEU A 67 -1.39 9.15 -0.31
N SER A 68 -0.89 9.93 0.65
CA SER A 68 0.53 10.29 0.73
C SER A 68 1.41 9.09 1.07
N GLU A 69 0.97 8.25 2.01
CA GLU A 69 1.64 6.99 2.34
C GLU A 69 1.70 6.09 1.10
N LEU A 70 0.57 5.93 0.40
CA LEU A 70 0.48 5.13 -0.82
C LEU A 70 1.41 5.62 -1.94
N LYS A 71 1.45 6.93 -2.17
CA LYS A 71 2.36 7.56 -3.13
C LYS A 71 3.81 7.22 -2.82
N GLY A 72 4.20 7.19 -1.54
CA GLY A 72 5.53 6.79 -1.11
C GLY A 72 5.86 5.33 -1.43
N VAL A 73 4.89 4.41 -1.27
CA VAL A 73 5.05 2.99 -1.59
C VAL A 73 5.36 2.78 -3.07
N TYR A 74 4.50 3.33 -3.95
CA TYR A 74 4.66 3.13 -5.38
C TYR A 74 5.88 3.85 -5.94
N ALA A 75 6.24 5.03 -5.42
CA ALA A 75 7.47 5.69 -5.81
C ALA A 75 8.71 4.83 -5.51
N ASN A 76 8.76 4.17 -4.34
CA ASN A 76 9.85 3.26 -4.00
C ASN A 76 9.87 2.00 -4.87
N LEU A 77 8.71 1.39 -5.13
CA LEU A 77 8.61 0.23 -6.04
C LEU A 77 9.10 0.57 -7.45
N ILE A 78 8.69 1.71 -8.00
CA ILE A 78 9.11 2.17 -9.33
C ILE A 78 10.63 2.40 -9.38
N ILE A 79 11.20 3.06 -8.36
CA ILE A 79 12.65 3.27 -8.27
C ILE A 79 13.40 1.93 -8.26
N ARG A 80 12.92 0.95 -7.49
CA ARG A 80 13.53 -0.39 -7.44
C ARG A 80 13.43 -1.12 -8.77
N CYS A 81 12.26 -1.09 -9.42
CA CYS A 81 12.12 -1.67 -10.76
C CYS A 81 13.09 -1.05 -11.77
N HIS A 82 13.27 0.28 -11.76
CA HIS A 82 14.25 0.93 -12.65
C HIS A 82 15.70 0.55 -12.31
N GLN A 83 16.06 0.45 -11.03
CA GLN A 83 17.40 0.04 -10.61
C GLN A 83 17.74 -1.37 -11.09
N GLU A 84 16.80 -2.32 -11.02
CA GLU A 84 17.00 -3.68 -11.52
C GLU A 84 17.10 -3.74 -13.05
N MET A 85 16.28 -2.97 -13.77
CA MET A 85 16.40 -2.87 -15.23
C MET A 85 17.77 -2.33 -15.66
N ASP A 86 18.25 -1.26 -15.01
CA ASP A 86 19.57 -0.68 -15.28
C ASP A 86 20.73 -1.65 -15.00
N VAL A 87 20.57 -2.56 -14.02
CA VAL A 87 21.55 -3.60 -13.71
C VAL A 87 21.53 -4.69 -14.79
N LEU A 88 20.35 -5.13 -15.23
CA LEU A 88 20.20 -6.13 -16.29
C LEU A 88 20.70 -5.64 -17.66
N GLU A 89 20.50 -4.35 -17.98
CA GLU A 89 21.01 -3.74 -19.21
C GLU A 89 22.54 -3.59 -19.22
N LYS A 90 23.19 -3.47 -18.06
CA LYS A 90 24.66 -3.39 -17.97
C LYS A 90 25.39 -4.73 -18.05
N VAL A 91 24.64 -5.83 -17.95
CA VAL A 91 25.17 -7.20 -17.96
C VAL A 91 24.84 -7.94 -19.27
N SER A 92 23.97 -7.37 -20.13
CA SER A 92 23.73 -7.83 -21.52
C SER A 92 24.67 -7.16 -22.52
#